data_AF-A0A357HYS0-F1
#
_entry.id   AF-A0A357HYS0-F1
#
_cell.length_a   1.000
_cell.length_b   1.000
_cell.length_c   1.000
_cell.angle_alpha   90.00
_cell.angle_beta   90.00
_cell.angle_gamma   90.00
#
_symmetry.space_group_name_H-M   'P 1'
#
loop_
_entity.id
_entity.type
_entity.pdbx_description
1 polymer ?
#
loop_
_entity_poly.entity_id
_entity_poly.type
_entity_poly.pdbx_seq_one_letter_code
_entity_poly.pdbx_strand_id
1 'polypeptide(L)' 'DRAVQIHGGAGYMEEYAVTRFYRDVRLFRIYEGTSEIQRSIIARRMISRAEG' A
#
# COMPACT_ATOMS: atom_id res chain seq x y z
N ASP A 1 6.97 5.34 3.80
CA ASP A 1 7.81 6.41 3.22
C ASP A 1 7.89 7.64 4.07
N ARG A 2 6.90 8.55 4.07
CA ARG A 2 7.01 9.82 4.81
C ARG A 2 7.34 9.68 6.30
N ALA A 3 6.74 8.70 6.99
CA ALA A 3 7.03 8.45 8.41
C ALA A 3 8.47 7.97 8.67
N VAL A 4 8.99 7.06 7.85
CA VAL A 4 10.39 6.59 7.94
C VAL A 4 11.35 7.75 7.64
N GLN A 5 11.02 8.57 6.65
CA GLN A 5 11.87 9.68 6.21
C GLN A 5 11.97 10.81 7.26
N ILE A 6 10.92 11.01 8.07
CA ILE A 6 10.95 11.94 9.23
C ILE A 6 11.88 11.44 10.34
N HIS A 7 12.04 10.13 10.50
CA HIS A 7 12.86 9.53 11.56
C HIS A 7 14.34 9.33 11.18
N GLY A 8 14.76 9.71 9.96
CA GLY A 8 16.15 9.60 9.51
C GLY A 8 16.73 8.18 9.67
N GLY A 9 17.99 8.07 10.11
CA GLY A 9 18.66 6.78 10.34
C GLY A 9 17.96 5.88 11.38
N ALA A 10 17.25 6.47 12.35
CA ALA A 10 16.50 5.73 13.37
C ALA A 10 15.24 5.04 12.80
N GLY A 11 14.71 5.53 11.68
CA GLY A 11 13.60 4.90 10.96
C GLY A 11 13.97 3.60 10.22
N TYR A 12 15.27 3.25 10.19
CA TYR A 12 15.80 2.01 9.60
C TYR A 12 16.37 1.04 10.65
N MET A 13 16.43 1.46 11.93
CA MET A 13 16.81 0.59 13.05
C MET A 13 15.60 -0.26 13.45
N GLU A 14 15.80 -1.58 13.57
CA GLU A 14 14.73 -2.56 13.91
C GLU A 14 14.08 -2.35 15.27
N GLU A 15 14.65 -1.47 16.11
CA GLU A 15 14.16 -1.15 17.44
C GLU A 15 12.95 -0.19 17.46
N TYR A 16 12.60 0.44 16.33
CA TYR A 16 11.47 1.37 16.25
C TYR A 16 10.25 0.75 15.55
N ALA A 17 9.08 0.84 16.21
CA ALA A 17 7.80 0.29 15.74
C ALA A 17 7.41 0.72 14.30
N VAL A 18 7.93 1.86 13.84
CA VAL A 18 7.77 2.39 12.48
C VAL A 18 8.21 1.41 11.39
N THR A 19 9.30 0.66 11.61
CA THR A 19 9.82 -0.30 10.62
C THR A 19 8.88 -1.50 10.47
N ARG A 20 8.29 -1.97 11.57
CA ARG A 20 7.30 -3.06 11.56
C ARG A 20 6.05 -2.65 10.78
N PHE A 21 5.47 -1.49 11.09
CA PHE A 21 4.31 -0.98 10.34
C PHE A 21 4.62 -0.78 8.85
N TYR A 22 5.82 -0.33 8.50
CA TYR A 22 6.21 -0.18 7.09
C TYR A 22 6.33 -1.52 6.35
N ARG A 23 6.83 -2.57 7.01
CA ARG A 23 6.87 -3.94 6.47
C ARG A 23 5.45 -4.49 6.26
N ASP A 24 4.58 -4.35 7.26
CA ASP A 24 3.22 -4.89 7.22
C ASP A 24 2.35 -4.21 6.14
N VAL A 25 2.42 -2.88 6.03
CA VAL A 25 1.63 -2.12 5.05
C VAL A 25 2.05 -2.42 3.60
N ARG A 26 3.31 -2.79 3.38
CA ARG A 26 3.80 -3.13 2.03
C ARG A 26 3.20 -4.43 1.51
N LEU A 27 2.87 -5.37 2.41
CA LEU A 27 2.26 -6.66 2.05
C LEU A 27 0.86 -6.48 1.42
N PHE A 28 0.08 -5.50 1.89
CA PHE A 28 -1.26 -5.23 1.37
C PHE A 28 -1.32 -4.82 -0.11
N ARG A 29 -0.18 -4.46 -0.73
CA ARG A 29 -0.16 -4.15 -2.16
C ARG A 29 -0.15 -5.39 -3.06
N ILE A 30 0.12 -6.56 -2.49
CA ILE A 30 0.29 -7.83 -3.20
C ILE A 30 -0.75 -8.86 -2.74
N TYR A 31 -1.01 -8.93 -1.44
CA TYR A 31 -1.97 -9.86 -0.84
C TYR A 31 -3.42 -9.44 -1.13
N GLU A 32 -4.34 -10.40 -1.32
CA GLU A 32 -5.76 -10.19 -1.71
C GLU A 32 -5.98 -9.46 -3.05
N GLY A 33 -5.00 -9.60 -3.94
CA GLY A 33 -5.02 -9.01 -5.29
C GLY A 33 -4.07 -7.83 -5.38
N THR A 34 -3.20 -7.89 -6.39
CA THR A 34 -2.23 -6.80 -6.61
C THR A 34 -2.95 -5.48 -6.84
N SER A 35 -2.25 -4.38 -6.57
CA SER A 35 -2.79 -3.04 -6.83
C SER A 35 -3.26 -2.85 -8.29
N GLU A 36 -2.69 -3.59 -9.24
CA GLU A 36 -3.09 -3.59 -10.66
C GLU A 36 -4.41 -4.30 -10.89
N ILE A 37 -4.61 -5.48 -10.27
CA ILE A 37 -5.88 -6.21 -10.32
C ILE A 37 -7.01 -5.37 -9.72
N GLN A 38 -6.76 -4.73 -8.57
CA GLN A 38 -7.73 -3.84 -7.93
C GLN A 38 -8.08 -2.64 -8.81
N ARG A 39 -7.08 -1.98 -9.43
CA ARG A 39 -7.33 -0.90 -10.41
C ARG A 39 -8.16 -1.39 -11.60
N SER A 40 -7.87 -2.58 -12.11
CA SER A 40 -8.58 -3.19 -13.23
C SER A 40 -10.05 -3.48 -12.89
N ILE A 41 -10.33 -3.99 -11.67
CA ILE A 41 -11.69 -4.22 -11.17
C ILE A 41 -12.45 -2.89 -11.03
N ILE A 42 -11.83 -1.87 -10.43
CA ILE A 42 -12.44 -0.54 -10.27
C ILE A 42 -12.77 0.06 -11.63
N ALA A 43 -11.85 0.01 -12.59
CA ALA A 43 -12.06 0.52 -13.94
C ALA A 43 -13.26 -0.17 -14.62
N ARG A 44 -13.32 -1.51 -14.59
CA ARG A 44 -14.47 -2.26 -15.13
C ARG A 44 -15.79 -1.86 -14.48
N ARG A 45 -15.81 -1.69 -13.15
CA ARG A 45 -17.02 -1.26 -12.43
C ARG A 45 -17.44 0.16 -12.78
N MET A 46 -16.50 1.08 -13.01
CA MET A 46 -16.81 2.45 -13.42
C MET A 46 -17.43 2.49 -14.81
N ILE A 47 -16.86 1.74 -15.78
CA ILE A 47 -17.40 1.65 -17.14
C ILE A 47 -18.82 1.08 -17.12
N SER A 48 -19.03 -0.05 -16.44
CA SER A 48 -20.36 -0.67 -16.33
C SER A 48 -21.43 0.24 -15.69
N ARG A 49 -21.04 1.17 -14.82
CA ARG A 49 -21.98 2.15 -14.23
C ARG A 49 -22.27 3.34 -15.14
N ALA A 50 -21.41 3.63 -16.11
CA ALA A 50 -21.60 4.73 -17.04
C ALA A 50 -22.40 4.31 -18.28
N GLU A 51 -22.39 3.02 -18.61
CA GLU A 51 -23.10 2.45 -19.77
C GLU A 51 -24.55 2.01 -19.46
N GLY A 52 -24.96 2.02 -18.19
CA GLY A 52 -26.33 1.72 -17.74
C GLY A 52 -27.03 2.96 -17.22
#